data_AF-A0A967D1T7-F1
#
_entry.id   AF-A0A967D1T7-F1
#
_cell.length_a   1.000
_cell.length_b   1.000
_cell.length_c   1.000
_cell.angle_alpha   90.00
_cell.angle_beta   90.00
_cell.angle_gamma   90.00
#
_symmetry.space_group_name_H-M   'P 1'
#
loop_
_entity.id
_entity.type
_entity.pdbx_description
1 polymer ?
#
loop_
_entity_poly.entity_id
_entity_poly.type
_entity_poly.pdbx_seq_one_letter_code
_entity_poly.pdbx_strand_id
1 'polypeptide(L)'
;QDTSGGDFWEGKRRYIVRTIGQFRSPEQVEGVIITRRDGKPVYVRDVARVRLGMKKATGVVRRVGSSSIAVRVTRDQNANVLETMRQLRRVAADIDQNLLAPRGLSLALVYDETTYIDSAIGLVQNNIVVGGLLTVMTLLLFLRTVRPTLIVAVAIPVSIIGTFLLLSVFGRTLNVISLAGMAFAVGMLVDNAVVVLENIDTHWRRGVDRKTAAIQGAGEVWGAVLASTLTTVAVFLPVLFVKEEAGQLFGDIALAISAAVVLSLIVSVLVVPVAASVLLKQRADPTASATKRPDAATRLGRLFSKTLLGFDQFLLAKPFRQLVASVAIIGAAIFTTWTMLPKVEYLPEGNRNLVFGILLPPPGYNLDELIRLGERVEERLISYWDVDPD
;
A
#
# COMPACT_ATOMS: atom_id res chain seq x y z
N GLN A 1 -17.91 -47.48 -4.80
CA GLN A 1 -18.54 -46.27 -5.41
C GLN A 1 -19.92 -46.69 -5.87
N ASP A 2 -20.89 -45.78 -5.88
CA ASP A 2 -22.20 -46.11 -6.45
C ASP A 2 -22.06 -46.25 -7.97
N THR A 3 -22.61 -47.32 -8.54
CA THR A 3 -22.44 -47.66 -9.96
C THR A 3 -23.79 -47.59 -10.67
N SER A 4 -23.79 -47.10 -11.91
CA SER A 4 -24.99 -47.15 -12.74
C SER A 4 -25.33 -48.61 -13.08
N GLY A 5 -26.57 -49.02 -12.84
CA GLY A 5 -27.12 -50.29 -13.31
C GLY A 5 -27.71 -50.18 -14.72
N GLY A 6 -27.60 -49.01 -15.35
CA GLY A 6 -28.23 -48.69 -16.64
C GLY A 6 -29.63 -48.11 -16.48
N ASP A 7 -30.28 -47.91 -17.60
CA ASP A 7 -31.67 -47.48 -17.69
C ASP A 7 -32.49 -48.52 -18.44
N PHE A 8 -33.72 -48.73 -17.98
CA PHE A 8 -34.68 -49.57 -18.67
C PHE A 8 -35.94 -48.76 -18.99
N TRP A 9 -36.51 -49.05 -20.14
CA TRP A 9 -37.66 -48.35 -20.68
C TRP A 9 -38.87 -49.26 -20.56
N GLU A 10 -39.91 -48.79 -19.88
CA GLU A 10 -41.14 -49.55 -19.71
C GLU A 10 -42.36 -48.65 -19.95
N GLY A 11 -43.14 -49.00 -20.97
CA GLY A 11 -44.25 -48.18 -21.47
C GLY A 11 -43.77 -46.81 -21.95
N LYS A 12 -44.32 -45.74 -21.36
CA LYS A 12 -43.96 -44.34 -21.66
C LYS A 12 -42.91 -43.76 -20.70
N ARG A 13 -42.32 -44.57 -19.81
CA ARG A 13 -41.40 -44.09 -18.76
C ARG A 13 -40.03 -44.74 -18.88
N ARG A 14 -39.00 -43.95 -18.57
CA ARG A 14 -37.61 -44.40 -18.43
C ARG A 14 -37.28 -44.49 -16.94
N TYR A 15 -36.81 -45.64 -16.52
CA TYR A 15 -36.36 -45.89 -15.15
C TYR A 15 -34.86 -46.03 -15.12
N ILE A 16 -34.20 -45.31 -14.20
CA ILE A 16 -32.74 -45.37 -14.01
C ILE A 16 -32.48 -46.25 -12.80
N VAL A 17 -31.67 -47.29 -12.98
CA VAL A 17 -31.27 -48.20 -11.91
C VAL A 17 -29.88 -47.82 -11.43
N ARG A 18 -29.71 -47.68 -10.11
CA ARG A 18 -28.41 -47.39 -9.49
C ARG A 18 -28.14 -48.39 -8.38
N THR A 19 -26.95 -48.98 -8.35
CA THR A 19 -26.49 -49.81 -7.25
C THR A 19 -25.76 -48.94 -6.22
N ILE A 20 -26.06 -49.18 -4.94
CA ILE A 20 -25.41 -48.48 -3.82
C ILE A 20 -24.19 -49.31 -3.43
N GLY A 21 -23.01 -48.83 -3.79
CA GLY A 21 -21.74 -49.55 -3.62
C GLY A 21 -20.80 -48.87 -2.62
N GLN A 22 -21.28 -47.86 -1.89
CA GLN A 22 -20.57 -47.22 -0.79
C GLN A 22 -21.18 -47.60 0.56
N PHE A 23 -20.31 -47.93 1.51
CA PHE A 23 -20.72 -48.13 2.90
C PHE A 23 -21.10 -46.79 3.52
N ARG A 24 -22.28 -46.73 4.14
CA ARG A 24 -22.82 -45.54 4.80
C ARG A 24 -22.78 -45.62 6.32
N SER A 25 -22.51 -46.80 6.86
CA SER A 25 -22.45 -47.04 8.29
C SER A 25 -21.44 -48.15 8.63
N PRO A 26 -20.89 -48.15 9.86
CA PRO A 26 -20.00 -49.20 10.32
C PRO A 26 -20.58 -50.61 10.17
N GLU A 27 -21.88 -50.76 10.40
CA GLU A 27 -22.59 -52.06 10.36
C GLU A 27 -22.58 -52.67 8.96
N GLN A 28 -22.59 -51.83 7.91
CA GLN A 28 -22.48 -52.30 6.53
C GLN A 28 -21.08 -52.83 6.21
N VAL A 29 -20.04 -52.23 6.80
CA VAL A 29 -18.65 -52.72 6.69
C VAL A 29 -18.50 -54.03 7.46
N GLU A 30 -19.11 -54.13 8.64
CA GLU A 30 -19.12 -55.35 9.47
C GLU A 30 -19.76 -56.54 8.76
N GLY A 31 -20.81 -56.29 7.96
CA GLY A 31 -21.51 -57.28 7.16
C GLY A 31 -20.79 -57.72 5.88
N VAL A 32 -19.60 -57.18 5.59
CA VAL A 32 -18.80 -57.59 4.42
C VAL A 32 -18.22 -58.98 4.65
N ILE A 33 -18.39 -59.86 3.67
CA ILE A 33 -17.80 -61.21 3.67
C ILE A 33 -16.35 -61.11 3.19
N ILE A 34 -15.40 -61.53 4.02
CA ILE A 34 -13.97 -61.57 3.69
C ILE A 34 -13.66 -62.84 2.88
N THR A 35 -14.18 -63.98 3.34
CA THR A 35 -13.96 -65.28 2.69
C THR A 35 -15.09 -66.24 3.06
N ARG A 36 -15.17 -67.37 2.35
CA ARG A 36 -16.04 -68.49 2.72
C ARG A 36 -15.17 -69.72 3.00
N ARG A 37 -15.29 -70.30 4.20
CA ARG A 37 -14.58 -71.52 4.60
C ARG A 37 -15.61 -72.61 4.90
N ASP A 38 -15.46 -73.76 4.27
CA ASP A 38 -16.38 -74.90 4.42
C ASP A 38 -17.87 -74.52 4.21
N GLY A 39 -18.11 -73.64 3.23
CA GLY A 39 -19.46 -73.12 2.92
C GLY A 39 -19.99 -72.04 3.87
N LYS A 40 -19.29 -71.72 4.97
CA LYS A 40 -19.69 -70.68 5.93
C LYS A 40 -19.02 -69.34 5.60
N PRO A 41 -19.77 -68.23 5.49
CA PRO A 41 -19.17 -66.91 5.31
C PRO A 41 -18.48 -66.44 6.59
N VAL A 42 -17.26 -65.90 6.43
CA VAL A 42 -16.52 -65.18 7.47
C VAL A 42 -16.67 -63.69 7.19
N TYR A 43 -17.27 -62.97 8.13
CA TYR A 43 -17.56 -61.54 8.03
C TYR A 43 -16.44 -60.69 8.63
N VAL A 44 -16.39 -59.40 8.29
CA VAL A 44 -15.46 -58.45 8.92
C VAL A 44 -15.65 -58.40 10.43
N ARG A 45 -16.88 -58.44 10.93
CA ARG A 45 -17.18 -58.49 12.37
C ARG A 45 -16.58 -59.71 13.09
N ASP A 46 -16.31 -60.79 12.37
CA ASP A 46 -15.77 -62.02 12.97
C ASP A 46 -14.27 -61.89 13.25
N VAL A 47 -13.58 -60.93 12.62
CA VAL A 47 -12.11 -60.77 12.71
C VAL A 47 -11.65 -59.36 13.08
N ALA A 48 -12.53 -58.35 13.03
CA ALA A 48 -12.20 -56.96 13.30
C ALA A 48 -13.39 -56.20 13.92
N ARG A 49 -13.09 -55.12 14.64
CA ARG A 49 -14.08 -54.17 15.13
C ARG A 49 -14.11 -52.95 14.23
N VAL A 50 -15.28 -52.63 13.69
CA VAL A 50 -15.48 -51.41 12.90
C VAL A 50 -16.04 -50.34 13.82
N ARG A 51 -15.43 -49.15 13.79
CA ARG A 51 -15.95 -47.99 14.51
C ARG A 51 -15.75 -46.75 13.67
N LEU A 52 -16.69 -45.81 13.79
CA LEU A 52 -16.44 -44.46 13.33
C LEU A 52 -15.36 -43.87 14.24
N GLY A 53 -14.24 -43.47 13.64
CA GLY A 53 -13.10 -42.92 14.35
C GLY A 53 -12.64 -41.61 13.73
N MET A 54 -11.93 -40.82 14.52
CA MET A 54 -11.25 -39.63 14.00
C MET A 54 -9.95 -40.04 13.30
N LYS A 55 -9.56 -39.29 12.28
CA LYS A 55 -8.22 -39.42 11.69
C LYS A 55 -7.17 -39.19 12.78
N LYS A 56 -6.13 -40.04 12.83
CA LYS A 56 -5.00 -39.86 13.74
C LYS A 56 -4.38 -38.47 13.51
N ALA A 57 -4.17 -37.71 14.58
CA ALA A 57 -3.52 -36.41 14.51
C ALA A 57 -2.08 -36.57 14.03
N THR A 58 -1.71 -35.82 13.01
CA THR A 58 -0.35 -35.77 12.46
C THR A 58 0.36 -34.45 12.79
N GLY A 59 -0.31 -33.58 13.54
CA GLY A 59 0.16 -32.26 13.94
C GLY A 59 -0.86 -31.61 14.86
N VAL A 60 -0.42 -30.59 15.59
CA VAL A 60 -1.27 -29.75 16.44
C VAL A 60 -1.07 -28.30 16.06
N VAL A 61 -2.11 -27.49 16.19
CA VAL A 61 -1.99 -26.03 16.17
C VAL A 61 -2.30 -25.53 17.57
N ARG A 62 -1.50 -24.60 18.07
CA ARG A 62 -1.68 -24.00 19.39
C ARG A 62 -1.70 -22.48 19.26
N ARG A 63 -2.49 -21.84 20.12
CA ARG A 63 -2.59 -20.38 20.24
C ARG A 63 -2.69 -20.05 21.72
N VAL A 64 -1.81 -19.18 22.21
CA VAL A 64 -1.81 -18.66 23.59
C VAL A 64 -1.99 -19.79 24.62
N GLY A 65 -1.15 -20.83 24.53
CA GLY A 65 -1.18 -21.98 25.46
C GLY A 65 -2.34 -22.96 25.27
N SER A 66 -3.23 -22.74 24.30
CA SER A 66 -4.42 -23.57 24.08
C SER A 66 -4.39 -24.27 22.72
N SER A 67 -4.73 -25.57 22.71
CA SER A 67 -4.92 -26.34 21.47
C SER A 67 -6.05 -25.72 20.64
N SER A 68 -5.75 -25.45 19.38
CA SER A 68 -6.61 -24.71 18.47
C SER A 68 -6.73 -25.43 17.12
N ILE A 69 -7.79 -25.11 16.39
CA ILE A 69 -7.96 -25.54 15.00
C ILE A 69 -7.78 -24.32 14.11
N ALA A 70 -6.82 -24.38 13.19
CA ALA A 70 -6.66 -23.34 12.19
C ALA A 70 -7.60 -23.59 11.02
N VAL A 71 -8.44 -22.59 10.71
CA VAL A 71 -9.27 -22.58 9.51
C VAL A 71 -8.71 -21.54 8.57
N ARG A 72 -8.19 -21.98 7.42
CA ARG A 72 -7.69 -21.08 6.38
C ARG A 72 -8.85 -20.65 5.49
N VAL A 73 -9.03 -19.34 5.36
CA VAL A 73 -9.94 -18.74 4.38
C VAL A 73 -9.08 -18.17 3.26
N THR A 74 -9.29 -18.67 2.04
CA THR A 74 -8.62 -18.15 0.85
C THR A 74 -9.64 -17.34 0.06
N ARG A 75 -9.30 -16.09 -0.25
CA ARG A 75 -10.11 -15.21 -1.07
C ARG A 75 -10.01 -15.61 -2.55
N ASP A 76 -11.13 -15.51 -3.28
CA ASP A 76 -11.15 -15.70 -4.74
C ASP A 76 -10.35 -14.61 -5.49
N GLN A 77 -9.89 -14.96 -6.69
CA GLN A 77 -9.24 -14.01 -7.58
C GLN A 77 -10.18 -12.84 -7.89
N ASN A 78 -9.67 -11.61 -7.85
CA ASN A 78 -10.41 -10.35 -8.09
C ASN A 78 -11.47 -9.95 -7.06
N ALA A 79 -11.67 -10.70 -5.97
CA ALA A 79 -12.57 -10.26 -4.90
C ALA A 79 -12.03 -9.00 -4.19
N ASN A 80 -12.93 -8.12 -3.74
CA ASN A 80 -12.57 -6.91 -3.01
C ASN A 80 -12.20 -7.27 -1.56
N VAL A 81 -10.96 -6.97 -1.15
CA VAL A 81 -10.43 -7.33 0.18
C VAL A 81 -11.25 -6.73 1.32
N LEU A 82 -11.60 -5.44 1.23
CA LEU A 82 -12.35 -4.74 2.29
C LEU A 82 -13.74 -5.33 2.48
N GLU A 83 -14.43 -5.67 1.38
CA GLU A 83 -15.74 -6.32 1.43
C GLU A 83 -15.63 -7.74 1.99
N THR A 84 -14.68 -8.54 1.48
CA THR A 84 -14.47 -9.92 1.92
C THR A 84 -14.16 -9.97 3.42
N MET A 85 -13.26 -9.11 3.91
CA MET A 85 -12.91 -9.08 5.33
C MET A 85 -14.08 -8.61 6.19
N ARG A 86 -14.89 -7.65 5.72
CA ARG A 86 -16.10 -7.21 6.44
C ARG A 86 -17.11 -8.34 6.57
N GLN A 87 -17.33 -9.11 5.50
CA GLN A 87 -18.21 -10.28 5.52
C GLN A 87 -17.64 -11.39 6.40
N LEU A 88 -16.34 -11.66 6.31
CA LEU A 88 -15.66 -12.66 7.12
C LEU A 88 -15.77 -12.34 8.61
N ARG A 89 -15.56 -11.09 9.02
CA ARG A 89 -15.74 -10.67 10.43
C ARG A 89 -17.17 -10.88 10.91
N ARG A 90 -18.17 -10.57 10.08
CA ARG A 90 -19.59 -10.80 10.41
C ARG A 90 -19.90 -12.28 10.62
N VAL A 91 -19.47 -13.13 9.67
CA VAL A 91 -19.70 -14.58 9.76
C VAL A 91 -18.92 -15.20 10.92
N ALA A 92 -17.67 -14.77 11.15
CA ALA A 92 -16.87 -15.24 12.28
C ALA A 92 -17.51 -14.85 13.62
N ALA A 93 -18.00 -13.60 13.76
CA ALA A 93 -18.69 -13.16 14.97
C ALA A 93 -20.00 -13.92 15.20
N ASP A 94 -20.77 -14.18 14.14
CA ASP A 94 -22.00 -14.98 14.20
C ASP A 94 -21.72 -16.42 14.67
N ILE A 95 -20.73 -17.08 14.06
CA ILE A 95 -20.32 -18.44 14.45
C ILE A 95 -19.81 -18.46 15.90
N ASP A 96 -19.00 -17.48 16.28
CA ASP A 96 -18.45 -17.37 17.63
C ASP A 96 -19.57 -17.25 18.67
N GLN A 97 -20.49 -16.31 18.49
CA GLN A 97 -21.55 -16.02 19.45
C GLN A 97 -22.64 -17.09 19.49
N ASN A 98 -23.09 -17.58 18.32
CA ASN A 98 -24.28 -18.44 18.24
C ASN A 98 -23.98 -19.94 18.28
N LEU A 99 -22.78 -20.37 17.87
CA LEU A 99 -22.44 -21.79 17.77
C LEU A 99 -21.34 -22.22 18.76
N LEU A 100 -20.28 -21.42 18.92
CA LEU A 100 -19.08 -21.82 19.63
C LEU A 100 -19.10 -21.42 21.11
N ALA A 101 -19.45 -20.16 21.42
CA ALA A 101 -19.49 -19.66 22.79
C ALA A 101 -20.42 -20.47 23.71
N PRO A 102 -21.63 -20.92 23.29
CA PRO A 102 -22.47 -21.79 24.12
C PRO A 102 -21.85 -23.16 24.43
N ARG A 103 -20.81 -23.56 23.68
CA ARG A 103 -20.07 -24.83 23.85
C ARG A 103 -18.72 -24.62 24.56
N GLY A 104 -18.45 -23.41 25.07
CA GLY A 104 -17.16 -23.06 25.69
C GLY A 104 -16.00 -22.98 24.70
N LEU A 105 -16.29 -22.76 23.41
CA LEU A 105 -15.29 -22.59 22.35
C LEU A 105 -15.26 -21.13 21.90
N SER A 106 -14.11 -20.65 21.44
CA SER A 106 -13.93 -19.30 20.89
C SER A 106 -13.31 -19.35 19.50
N LEU A 107 -13.75 -18.47 18.60
CA LEU A 107 -13.19 -18.25 17.28
C LEU A 107 -12.53 -16.87 17.22
N ALA A 108 -11.21 -16.86 16.97
CA ALA A 108 -10.45 -15.64 16.83
C ALA A 108 -9.88 -15.51 15.42
N LEU A 109 -10.09 -14.34 14.80
CA LEU A 109 -9.44 -13.98 13.54
C LEU A 109 -7.99 -13.60 13.84
N VAL A 110 -7.03 -14.40 13.35
CA VAL A 110 -5.59 -14.21 13.57
C VAL A 110 -4.91 -13.33 12.52
N TYR A 111 -5.55 -13.11 11.39
CA TYR A 111 -4.99 -12.40 10.25
C TYR A 111 -6.03 -11.47 9.66
N ASP A 112 -5.65 -10.20 9.52
CA ASP A 112 -6.51 -9.18 8.94
C ASP A 112 -5.72 -8.29 7.98
N GLU A 113 -6.05 -8.42 6.69
CA GLU A 113 -5.41 -7.65 5.62
C GLU A 113 -5.86 -6.18 5.60
N THR A 114 -7.02 -5.84 6.18
CA THR A 114 -7.51 -4.45 6.16
C THR A 114 -6.64 -3.54 7.00
N THR A 115 -6.05 -4.04 8.09
CA THR A 115 -5.16 -3.26 8.97
C THR A 115 -4.04 -2.59 8.16
N TYR A 116 -3.45 -3.32 7.22
CA TYR A 116 -2.40 -2.79 6.35
C TYR A 116 -2.92 -1.77 5.34
N ILE A 117 -4.12 -2.01 4.77
CA ILE A 117 -4.80 -1.06 3.87
C ILE A 117 -5.15 0.24 4.61
N ASP A 118 -5.74 0.14 5.80
CA ASP A 118 -6.14 1.27 6.64
C ASP A 118 -4.92 2.10 7.05
N SER A 119 -3.81 1.44 7.39
CA SER A 119 -2.53 2.08 7.70
C SER A 119 -1.96 2.84 6.49
N ALA A 120 -2.04 2.26 5.29
CA ALA A 120 -1.58 2.91 4.06
C ALA A 120 -2.46 4.12 3.67
N ILE A 121 -3.78 4.01 3.84
CA ILE A 121 -4.71 5.14 3.66
C ILE A 121 -4.38 6.24 4.68
N GLY A 122 -4.16 5.87 5.95
CA GLY A 122 -3.77 6.79 7.01
C GLY A 122 -2.46 7.52 6.70
N LEU A 123 -1.46 6.82 6.16
CA LEU A 123 -0.19 7.41 5.73
C LEU A 123 -0.39 8.44 4.61
N VAL A 124 -1.17 8.12 3.58
CA VAL A 124 -1.47 9.06 2.49
C VAL A 124 -2.22 10.28 3.03
N GLN A 125 -3.26 10.07 3.84
CA GLN A 125 -4.03 11.16 4.44
C GLN A 125 -3.15 12.06 5.31
N ASN A 126 -2.29 11.47 6.15
CA ASN A 126 -1.37 12.21 6.99
C ASN A 126 -0.37 13.03 6.14
N ASN A 127 0.19 12.44 5.07
CA ASN A 127 1.09 13.16 4.17
C ASN A 127 0.39 14.33 3.45
N ILE A 128 -0.88 14.16 3.06
CA ILE A 128 -1.67 15.25 2.45
C ILE A 128 -1.90 16.38 3.46
N VAL A 129 -2.26 16.04 4.70
CA VAL A 129 -2.51 17.03 5.75
C VAL A 129 -1.22 17.73 6.16
N VAL A 130 -0.18 16.99 6.53
CA VAL A 130 1.10 17.54 6.98
C VAL A 130 1.82 18.24 5.83
N GLY A 131 1.96 17.58 4.68
CA GLY A 131 2.60 18.15 3.49
C GLY A 131 1.85 19.38 3.00
N GLY A 132 0.52 19.29 2.87
CA GLY A 132 -0.31 20.42 2.48
C GLY A 132 -0.25 21.60 3.45
N LEU A 133 -0.27 21.33 4.77
CA LEU A 133 -0.13 22.37 5.79
C LEU A 133 1.26 23.02 5.72
N LEU A 134 2.34 22.24 5.59
CA LEU A 134 3.69 22.76 5.44
C LEU A 134 3.84 23.60 4.16
N THR A 135 3.26 23.16 3.03
CA THR A 135 3.22 23.94 1.79
C THR A 135 2.46 25.25 1.99
N VAL A 136 1.27 25.21 2.61
CA VAL A 136 0.45 26.39 2.90
C VAL A 136 1.19 27.37 3.80
N MET A 137 1.83 26.90 4.88
CA MET A 137 2.63 27.72 5.79
C MET A 137 3.82 28.35 5.07
N THR A 138 4.54 27.57 4.27
CA THR A 138 5.69 28.04 3.49
C THR A 138 5.26 29.11 2.48
N LEU A 139 4.19 28.88 1.72
CA LEU A 139 3.63 29.86 0.80
C LEU A 139 3.15 31.12 1.51
N LEU A 140 2.49 30.99 2.67
CA LEU A 140 2.04 32.13 3.45
C LEU A 140 3.23 32.96 3.95
N LEU A 141 4.33 32.31 4.34
CA LEU A 141 5.56 32.98 4.77
C LEU A 141 6.21 33.79 3.63
N PHE A 142 6.30 33.20 2.42
CA PHE A 142 6.94 33.83 1.27
C PHE A 142 6.03 34.83 0.53
N LEU A 143 4.81 34.44 0.20
CA LEU A 143 3.86 35.27 -0.55
C LEU A 143 3.15 36.31 0.36
N ARG A 144 3.00 36.05 1.66
CA ARG A 144 2.32 36.95 2.63
C ARG A 144 0.89 37.34 2.22
N THR A 145 0.25 36.52 1.40
CA THR A 145 -1.09 36.74 0.87
C THR A 145 -1.88 35.45 0.93
N VAL A 146 -3.05 35.48 1.59
CA VAL A 146 -3.87 34.28 1.82
C VAL A 146 -4.49 33.73 0.53
N ARG A 147 -4.78 34.59 -0.45
CA ARG A 147 -5.50 34.18 -1.66
C ARG A 147 -4.67 33.28 -2.59
N PRO A 148 -3.41 33.61 -2.93
CA PRO A 148 -2.53 32.68 -3.63
C PRO A 148 -2.41 31.34 -2.89
N THR A 149 -2.20 31.39 -1.57
CA THR A 149 -2.09 30.17 -0.75
C THR A 149 -3.34 29.28 -0.83
N LEU A 150 -4.54 29.86 -0.81
CA LEU A 150 -5.80 29.11 -0.96
C LEU A 150 -5.92 28.43 -2.33
N ILE A 151 -5.38 29.03 -3.39
CA ILE A 151 -5.40 28.43 -4.74
C ILE A 151 -4.61 27.11 -4.73
N VAL A 152 -3.42 27.09 -4.14
CA VAL A 152 -2.63 25.85 -4.01
C VAL A 152 -3.31 24.85 -3.09
N ALA A 153 -3.90 25.31 -1.99
CA ALA A 153 -4.62 24.43 -1.06
C ALA A 153 -5.78 23.68 -1.75
N VAL A 154 -6.46 24.29 -2.72
CA VAL A 154 -7.49 23.63 -3.55
C VAL A 154 -6.86 22.76 -4.64
N ALA A 155 -5.71 23.14 -5.20
CA ALA A 155 -5.04 22.35 -6.23
C ALA A 155 -4.62 20.95 -5.72
N ILE A 156 -4.20 20.83 -4.46
CA ILE A 156 -3.78 19.56 -3.84
C ILE A 156 -4.85 18.45 -3.97
N PRO A 157 -6.07 18.61 -3.40
CA PRO A 157 -7.10 17.58 -3.49
C PRO A 157 -7.56 17.32 -4.93
N VAL A 158 -7.60 18.35 -5.79
CA VAL A 158 -7.95 18.17 -7.22
C VAL A 158 -6.92 17.26 -7.91
N SER A 159 -5.63 17.50 -7.71
CA SER A 159 -4.58 16.67 -8.29
C SER A 159 -4.61 15.23 -7.76
N ILE A 160 -4.97 15.01 -6.49
CA ILE A 160 -5.04 13.66 -5.94
C ILE A 160 -6.25 12.90 -6.50
N ILE A 161 -7.42 13.53 -6.51
CA ILE A 161 -8.64 12.92 -7.05
C ILE A 161 -8.46 12.57 -8.52
N GLY A 162 -7.89 13.49 -9.31
CA GLY A 162 -7.64 13.16 -10.70
C GLY A 162 -6.59 12.05 -10.88
N THR A 163 -5.65 11.86 -9.93
CA THR A 163 -4.64 10.81 -10.03
C THR A 163 -5.35 9.46 -9.94
N PHE A 164 -6.34 9.34 -9.05
CA PHE A 164 -7.19 8.16 -8.96
C PHE A 164 -7.97 7.91 -10.26
N LEU A 165 -8.50 8.97 -10.87
CA LEU A 165 -9.19 8.86 -12.17
C LEU A 165 -8.23 8.37 -13.26
N LEU A 166 -7.01 8.90 -13.31
CA LEU A 166 -6.01 8.52 -14.30
C LEU A 166 -5.58 7.05 -14.13
N LEU A 167 -5.35 6.60 -12.90
CA LEU A 167 -5.08 5.18 -12.60
C LEU A 167 -6.23 4.27 -13.04
N SER A 168 -7.47 4.69 -12.81
CA SER A 168 -8.66 3.97 -13.27
C SER A 168 -8.73 3.88 -14.79
N VAL A 169 -8.34 4.94 -15.53
CA VAL A 169 -8.28 4.94 -17.00
C VAL A 169 -7.23 3.94 -17.51
N PHE A 170 -6.12 3.78 -16.80
CA PHE A 170 -5.10 2.77 -17.10
C PHE A 170 -5.48 1.35 -16.63
N GLY A 171 -6.71 1.13 -16.18
CA GLY A 171 -7.21 -0.18 -15.73
C GLY A 171 -6.56 -0.66 -14.42
N ARG A 172 -5.98 0.25 -13.64
CA ARG A 172 -5.33 -0.08 -12.36
C ARG A 172 -6.26 0.26 -11.21
N THR A 173 -6.34 -0.67 -10.26
CA THR A 173 -7.07 -0.47 -9.02
C THR A 173 -6.19 0.23 -7.99
N LEU A 174 -6.81 0.89 -7.01
CA LEU A 174 -6.09 1.37 -5.85
C LEU A 174 -5.70 0.18 -4.98
N ASN A 175 -4.41 -0.02 -4.82
CA ASN A 175 -3.83 -1.00 -3.92
C ASN A 175 -2.84 -0.32 -2.97
N VAL A 176 -2.39 -1.04 -1.93
CA VAL A 176 -1.50 -0.48 -0.91
C VAL A 176 -0.18 0.04 -1.50
N ILE A 177 0.32 -0.62 -2.55
CA ILE A 177 1.57 -0.24 -3.22
C ILE A 177 1.40 1.09 -3.98
N SER A 178 0.29 1.25 -4.71
CA SER A 178 -0.06 2.50 -5.39
C SER A 178 -0.33 3.64 -4.39
N LEU A 179 -0.94 3.35 -3.24
CA LEU A 179 -1.14 4.32 -2.16
C LEU A 179 0.19 4.79 -1.60
N ALA A 180 1.14 3.87 -1.37
CA ALA A 180 2.50 4.22 -0.96
C ALA A 180 3.21 5.10 -2.00
N GLY A 181 3.09 4.76 -3.29
CA GLY A 181 3.60 5.60 -4.38
C GLY A 181 3.01 7.01 -4.40
N MET A 182 1.70 7.13 -4.14
CA MET A 182 1.05 8.43 -4.01
C MET A 182 1.48 9.19 -2.76
N ALA A 183 1.71 8.51 -1.63
CA ALA A 183 2.21 9.11 -0.40
C ALA A 183 3.56 9.81 -0.63
N PHE A 184 4.44 9.22 -1.45
CA PHE A 184 5.68 9.84 -1.90
C PHE A 184 5.45 10.98 -2.89
N ALA A 185 4.46 10.85 -3.77
CA ALA A 185 4.15 11.85 -4.79
C ALA A 185 3.46 13.11 -4.27
N VAL A 186 2.89 13.12 -3.06
CA VAL A 186 2.20 14.30 -2.47
C VAL A 186 3.06 15.55 -2.51
N GLY A 187 4.37 15.43 -2.23
CA GLY A 187 5.30 16.57 -2.33
C GLY A 187 5.42 17.09 -3.76
N MET A 188 5.55 16.20 -4.73
CA MET A 188 5.67 16.56 -6.16
C MET A 188 4.36 17.10 -6.76
N LEU A 189 3.21 16.78 -6.15
CA LEU A 189 1.89 17.23 -6.58
C LEU A 189 1.71 18.75 -6.39
N VAL A 190 2.42 19.38 -5.47
CA VAL A 190 2.32 20.83 -5.23
C VAL A 190 3.33 21.65 -6.03
N ASP A 191 4.49 21.09 -6.37
CA ASP A 191 5.63 21.83 -6.94
C ASP A 191 5.24 22.62 -8.20
N ASN A 192 4.61 21.94 -9.17
CA ASN A 192 4.18 22.57 -10.42
C ASN A 192 3.18 23.71 -10.18
N ALA A 193 2.23 23.51 -9.27
CA ALA A 193 1.23 24.52 -8.93
C ALA A 193 1.85 25.74 -8.24
N VAL A 194 2.85 25.51 -7.38
CA VAL A 194 3.58 26.57 -6.68
C VAL A 194 4.38 27.42 -7.67
N VAL A 195 5.16 26.81 -8.56
CA VAL A 195 5.99 27.54 -9.54
C VAL A 195 5.13 28.42 -10.45
N VAL A 196 4.02 27.87 -10.97
CA VAL A 196 3.09 28.64 -11.82
C VAL A 196 2.46 29.78 -11.03
N LEU A 197 1.96 29.51 -9.82
CA LEU A 197 1.32 30.54 -9.01
C LEU A 197 2.29 31.63 -8.57
N GLU A 198 3.54 31.30 -8.23
CA GLU A 198 4.56 32.28 -7.84
C GLU A 198 4.85 33.24 -8.98
N ASN A 199 4.94 32.74 -10.22
CA ASN A 199 5.16 33.61 -11.37
C ASN A 199 3.94 34.50 -11.65
N ILE A 200 2.72 33.95 -11.52
CA ILE A 200 1.47 34.74 -11.62
C ILE A 200 1.41 35.83 -10.54
N ASP A 201 1.73 35.49 -9.29
CA ASP A 201 1.75 36.43 -8.16
C ASP A 201 2.82 37.51 -8.36
N THR A 202 3.97 37.17 -8.96
CA THR A 202 5.03 38.12 -9.31
C THR A 202 4.55 39.15 -10.34
N HIS A 203 3.90 38.72 -11.43
CA HIS A 203 3.33 39.64 -12.41
C HIS A 203 2.18 40.48 -11.83
N TRP A 204 1.31 39.86 -11.04
CA TRP A 204 0.23 40.54 -10.35
C TRP A 204 0.75 41.62 -9.38
N ARG A 205 1.84 41.35 -8.64
CA ARG A 205 2.49 42.35 -7.77
C ARG A 205 3.12 43.51 -8.53
N ARG A 206 3.54 43.30 -9.78
CA ARG A 206 4.05 44.35 -10.68
C ARG A 206 2.93 45.24 -11.26
N GLY A 207 1.68 44.99 -10.89
CA GLY A 207 0.53 45.80 -11.29
C GLY A 207 -0.18 45.32 -12.56
N VAL A 208 0.18 44.15 -13.08
CA VAL A 208 -0.49 43.53 -14.23
C VAL A 208 -1.90 43.09 -13.83
N ASP A 209 -2.87 43.27 -14.73
CA ASP A 209 -4.24 42.76 -14.54
C ASP A 209 -4.23 41.26 -14.21
N ARG A 210 -5.16 40.81 -13.37
CA ARG A 210 -5.22 39.40 -12.90
C ARG A 210 -5.29 38.37 -14.02
N LYS A 211 -6.00 38.66 -15.12
CA LYS A 211 -6.14 37.73 -16.26
C LYS A 211 -4.86 37.72 -17.07
N THR A 212 -4.31 38.90 -17.34
CA THR A 212 -3.03 39.04 -18.06
C THR A 212 -1.89 38.41 -17.27
N ALA A 213 -1.84 38.60 -15.95
CA ALA A 213 -0.86 37.99 -15.06
C ALA A 213 -0.98 36.46 -15.04
N ALA A 214 -2.20 35.92 -15.08
CA ALA A 214 -2.42 34.48 -15.18
C ALA A 214 -1.88 33.90 -16.49
N ILE A 215 -2.14 34.56 -17.62
CA ILE A 215 -1.70 34.12 -18.96
C ILE A 215 -0.16 34.23 -19.08
N GLN A 216 0.40 35.39 -18.75
CA GLN A 216 1.85 35.63 -18.86
C GLN A 216 2.62 34.78 -17.85
N GLY A 217 2.16 34.74 -16.60
CA GLY A 217 2.79 33.98 -15.54
C GLY A 217 2.86 32.50 -15.85
N ALA A 218 1.76 31.89 -16.30
CA ALA A 218 1.74 30.48 -16.70
C ALA A 218 2.55 30.22 -17.99
N GLY A 219 2.45 31.12 -18.98
CA GLY A 219 3.14 30.97 -20.27
C GLY A 219 4.67 31.00 -20.15
N GLU A 220 5.21 31.86 -19.29
CA GLU A 220 6.67 31.98 -19.09
C GLU A 220 7.31 30.73 -18.48
N VAL A 221 6.61 30.06 -17.55
CA VAL A 221 7.15 28.89 -16.85
C VAL A 221 6.74 27.55 -17.46
N TRP A 222 5.78 27.54 -18.41
CA TRP A 222 5.25 26.32 -19.02
C TRP A 222 6.35 25.35 -19.48
N GLY A 223 7.36 25.85 -20.19
CA GLY A 223 8.46 25.02 -20.69
C GLY A 223 9.28 24.37 -19.56
N ALA A 224 9.53 25.10 -18.47
CA ALA A 224 10.28 24.60 -17.32
C ALA A 224 9.48 23.54 -16.54
N VAL A 225 8.19 23.78 -16.30
CA VAL A 225 7.29 22.86 -15.58
C VAL A 225 7.05 21.58 -16.39
N LEU A 226 6.90 21.69 -17.72
CA LEU A 226 6.80 20.55 -18.62
C LEU A 226 8.10 19.73 -18.62
N ALA A 227 9.26 20.38 -18.77
CA ALA A 227 10.55 19.71 -18.75
C ALA A 227 10.78 18.97 -17.42
N SER A 228 10.50 19.61 -16.29
CA SER A 228 10.60 18.99 -14.96
C SER A 228 9.66 17.79 -14.79
N THR A 229 8.45 17.86 -15.34
CA THR A 229 7.49 16.76 -15.29
C THR A 229 7.97 15.58 -16.14
N LEU A 230 8.46 15.85 -17.35
CA LEU A 230 8.95 14.84 -18.27
C LEU A 230 10.21 14.14 -17.74
N THR A 231 11.11 14.85 -17.04
CA THR A 231 12.27 14.20 -16.42
C THR A 231 11.85 13.25 -15.32
N THR A 232 10.88 13.62 -14.47
CA THR A 232 10.33 12.70 -13.46
C THR A 232 9.70 11.48 -14.11
N VAL A 233 8.86 11.66 -15.14
CA VAL A 233 8.25 10.54 -15.87
C VAL A 233 9.34 9.68 -16.52
N ALA A 234 10.37 10.26 -17.14
CA ALA A 234 11.44 9.52 -17.80
C ALA A 234 12.25 8.63 -16.84
N VAL A 235 12.36 8.99 -15.56
CA VAL A 235 13.01 8.16 -14.53
C VAL A 235 12.15 6.96 -14.14
N PHE A 236 10.83 7.13 -14.03
CA PHE A 236 9.92 6.07 -13.56
C PHE A 236 9.35 5.20 -14.69
N LEU A 237 9.23 5.73 -15.91
CA LEU A 237 8.65 5.03 -17.05
C LEU A 237 9.37 3.70 -17.38
N PRO A 238 10.71 3.59 -17.33
CA PRO A 238 11.41 2.34 -17.57
C PRO A 238 11.01 1.21 -16.60
N VAL A 239 10.68 1.56 -15.35
CA VAL A 239 10.30 0.60 -14.30
C VAL A 239 9.04 -0.18 -14.68
N LEU A 240 8.13 0.43 -15.46
CA LEU A 240 6.91 -0.23 -15.95
C LEU A 240 7.18 -1.41 -16.90
N PHE A 241 8.37 -1.47 -17.49
CA PHE A 241 8.76 -2.53 -18.43
C PHE A 241 9.54 -3.66 -17.78
N VAL A 242 9.85 -3.55 -16.49
CA VAL A 242 10.54 -4.59 -15.70
C VAL A 242 9.53 -5.70 -15.38
N LYS A 243 9.79 -6.92 -15.85
CA LYS A 243 8.82 -8.04 -15.84
C LYS A 243 8.95 -8.94 -14.59
N GLU A 244 10.08 -8.86 -13.93
CA GLU A 244 10.41 -9.61 -12.72
C GLU A 244 9.42 -9.29 -11.59
N GLU A 245 9.29 -10.18 -10.61
CA GLU A 245 8.35 -9.99 -9.49
C GLU A 245 8.57 -8.65 -8.76
N ALA A 246 9.83 -8.27 -8.55
CA ALA A 246 10.19 -6.96 -8.00
C ALA A 246 9.73 -5.81 -8.91
N GLY A 247 9.87 -5.96 -10.24
CA GLY A 247 9.41 -4.99 -11.22
C GLY A 247 7.90 -4.78 -11.22
N GLN A 248 7.13 -5.84 -10.95
CA GLN A 248 5.67 -5.74 -10.82
C GLN A 248 5.27 -4.91 -9.59
N LEU A 249 5.95 -5.09 -8.45
CA LEU A 249 5.75 -4.27 -7.26
C LEU A 249 6.12 -2.80 -7.51
N PHE A 250 7.28 -2.54 -8.11
CA PHE A 250 7.71 -1.17 -8.38
C PHE A 250 6.92 -0.51 -9.53
N GLY A 251 6.33 -1.29 -10.43
CA GLY A 251 5.53 -0.80 -11.54
C GLY A 251 4.29 -0.02 -11.08
N ASP A 252 3.58 -0.51 -10.06
CA ASP A 252 2.42 0.19 -9.51
C ASP A 252 2.82 1.52 -8.83
N ILE A 253 3.98 1.56 -8.16
CA ILE A 253 4.55 2.78 -7.58
C ILE A 253 4.90 3.79 -8.69
N ALA A 254 5.64 3.32 -9.69
CA ALA A 254 6.11 4.13 -10.81
C ALA A 254 4.95 4.73 -11.61
N LEU A 255 3.90 3.95 -11.83
CA LEU A 255 2.69 4.43 -12.51
C LEU A 255 1.95 5.46 -11.66
N ALA A 256 1.79 5.20 -10.36
CA ALA A 256 1.14 6.14 -9.43
C ALA A 256 1.87 7.49 -9.37
N ILE A 257 3.20 7.48 -9.27
CA ILE A 257 4.02 8.70 -9.29
C ILE A 257 3.90 9.41 -10.64
N SER A 258 4.07 8.69 -11.75
CA SER A 258 4.00 9.27 -13.09
C SER A 258 2.63 9.90 -13.35
N ALA A 259 1.54 9.21 -12.98
CA ALA A 259 0.18 9.70 -13.08
C ALA A 259 -0.02 10.97 -12.23
N ALA A 260 0.50 10.97 -10.99
CA ALA A 260 0.39 12.11 -10.08
C ALA A 260 1.08 13.37 -10.63
N VAL A 261 2.31 13.25 -11.14
CA VAL A 261 3.07 14.40 -11.64
C VAL A 261 2.52 14.91 -12.98
N VAL A 262 2.13 14.00 -13.88
CA VAL A 262 1.45 14.39 -15.14
C VAL A 262 0.18 15.16 -14.85
N LEU A 263 -0.59 14.70 -13.87
CA LEU A 263 -1.79 15.41 -13.50
C LEU A 263 -1.51 16.72 -12.77
N SER A 264 -0.47 16.78 -11.93
CA SER A 264 -0.08 18.04 -11.29
C SER A 264 0.30 19.12 -12.33
N LEU A 265 0.92 18.72 -13.45
CA LEU A 265 1.17 19.59 -14.60
C LEU A 265 -0.15 20.08 -15.24
N ILE A 266 -1.12 19.20 -15.44
CA ILE A 266 -2.43 19.58 -16.00
C ILE A 266 -3.13 20.58 -15.07
N VAL A 267 -3.14 20.30 -13.76
CA VAL A 267 -3.75 21.16 -12.75
C VAL A 267 -3.02 22.50 -12.64
N SER A 268 -1.69 22.51 -12.68
CA SER A 268 -0.91 23.76 -12.58
C SER A 268 -1.11 24.70 -13.76
N VAL A 269 -1.46 24.17 -14.94
CA VAL A 269 -1.56 24.98 -16.16
C VAL A 269 -2.99 25.32 -16.53
N LEU A 270 -3.95 24.48 -16.13
CA LEU A 270 -5.37 24.74 -16.38
C LEU A 270 -6.06 25.34 -15.16
N VAL A 271 -5.97 24.67 -14.00
CA VAL A 271 -6.77 25.02 -12.82
C VAL A 271 -6.17 26.22 -12.09
N VAL A 272 -4.86 26.25 -11.87
CA VAL A 272 -4.20 27.32 -11.11
C VAL A 272 -4.34 28.69 -11.79
N PRO A 273 -4.10 28.86 -13.11
CA PRO A 273 -4.21 30.17 -13.74
C PRO A 273 -5.66 30.65 -13.81
N VAL A 274 -6.61 29.75 -14.03
CA VAL A 274 -8.04 30.06 -14.00
C VAL A 274 -8.46 30.52 -12.59
N ALA A 275 -8.08 29.76 -11.56
CA ALA A 275 -8.36 30.11 -10.17
C ALA A 275 -7.72 31.45 -9.78
N ALA A 276 -6.48 31.71 -10.20
CA ALA A 276 -5.80 32.98 -9.97
C ALA A 276 -6.51 34.15 -10.66
N SER A 277 -6.96 33.96 -11.90
CA SER A 277 -7.67 34.99 -12.66
C SER A 277 -9.01 35.41 -12.02
N VAL A 278 -9.63 34.53 -11.23
CA VAL A 278 -10.91 34.80 -10.55
C VAL A 278 -10.69 35.31 -9.12
N LEU A 279 -9.83 34.65 -8.35
CA LEU A 279 -9.70 34.85 -6.89
C LEU A 279 -8.75 36.01 -6.53
N LEU A 280 -7.78 36.34 -7.39
CA LEU A 280 -6.92 37.51 -7.16
C LEU A 280 -7.73 38.81 -7.26
N LYS A 281 -7.57 39.71 -6.28
CA LYS A 281 -8.21 41.03 -6.32
C LYS A 281 -7.44 41.93 -7.27
N GLN A 282 -8.12 42.71 -8.10
CA GLN A 282 -7.48 43.86 -8.73
C GLN A 282 -6.93 44.79 -7.65
N ARG A 283 -5.64 45.16 -7.71
CA ARG A 283 -5.15 46.26 -6.89
C ARG A 283 -5.65 47.57 -7.48
N ALA A 284 -6.30 48.40 -6.66
CA ALA A 284 -6.79 49.71 -7.05
C ALA A 284 -5.68 50.76 -7.19
N ASP A 285 -4.48 50.51 -6.62
CA ASP A 285 -3.30 51.36 -6.76
C ASP A 285 -2.01 50.53 -6.89
N PRO A 286 -1.25 50.64 -7.99
CA PRO A 286 0.07 50.02 -8.16
C PRO A 286 1.14 50.57 -7.20
N THR A 287 0.93 51.78 -6.67
CA THR A 287 1.90 52.56 -5.87
C THR A 287 1.70 52.41 -4.36
N ALA A 288 0.55 51.89 -3.89
CA ALA A 288 0.18 51.89 -2.47
C ALA A 288 0.84 50.79 -1.60
N SER A 289 1.78 50.00 -2.14
CA SER A 289 2.43 48.90 -1.39
C SER A 289 3.96 48.99 -1.33
N ALA A 290 4.56 50.14 -1.63
CA ALA A 290 6.02 50.31 -1.63
C ALA A 290 6.65 50.53 -0.23
N THR A 291 5.88 50.63 0.85
CA THR A 291 6.43 51.02 2.17
C THR A 291 5.84 50.25 3.35
N LYS A 292 5.93 48.91 3.33
CA LYS A 292 6.00 48.15 4.60
C LYS A 292 7.46 47.80 4.87
N ARG A 293 7.94 48.22 6.05
CA ARG A 293 9.34 48.03 6.53
C ARG A 293 9.83 46.62 6.19
N PRO A 294 11.12 46.44 5.81
CA PRO A 294 11.66 45.12 5.53
C PRO A 294 11.59 44.30 6.81
N ASP A 295 10.63 43.38 6.82
CA ASP A 295 10.40 42.42 7.88
C ASP A 295 11.67 41.57 8.11
N ALA A 296 11.83 40.98 9.29
CA ALA A 296 13.02 40.20 9.62
C ALA A 296 13.30 39.11 8.56
N ALA A 297 12.25 38.45 8.07
CA ALA A 297 12.32 37.46 7.00
C ALA A 297 12.82 38.04 5.66
N THR A 298 12.46 39.28 5.32
CA THR A 298 12.92 39.94 4.08
C THR A 298 14.39 40.33 4.18
N ARG A 299 14.87 40.72 5.36
CA ARG A 299 16.30 41.00 5.61
C ARG A 299 17.12 39.73 5.55
N LEU A 300 16.64 38.66 6.18
CA LEU A 300 17.28 37.33 6.14
C LEU A 300 17.36 36.81 4.70
N GLY A 301 16.26 36.90 3.95
CA GLY A 301 16.21 36.51 2.53
C GLY A 301 17.21 37.29 1.67
N ARG A 302 17.29 38.62 1.83
CA ARG A 302 18.27 39.44 1.09
C ARG A 302 19.71 39.12 1.46
N LEU A 303 20.00 38.89 2.75
CA LEU A 303 21.33 38.48 3.21
C LEU A 303 21.69 37.13 2.59
N PHE A 304 20.79 36.16 2.66
CA PHE A 304 20.97 34.84 2.07
C PHE A 304 21.23 34.92 0.56
N SER A 305 20.37 35.60 -0.20
CA SER A 305 20.57 35.78 -1.64
C SER A 305 21.90 36.47 -1.97
N LYS A 306 22.31 37.49 -1.20
CA LYS A 306 23.58 38.19 -1.40
C LYS A 306 24.78 37.26 -1.13
N THR A 307 24.72 36.47 -0.07
CA THR A 307 25.76 35.49 0.26
C THR A 307 25.85 34.41 -0.83
N LEU A 308 24.71 33.91 -1.28
CA LEU A 308 24.64 32.86 -2.31
C LEU A 308 25.16 33.37 -3.66
N LEU A 309 24.72 34.56 -4.08
CA LEU A 309 25.22 35.22 -5.30
C LEU A 309 26.71 35.55 -5.20
N GLY A 310 27.19 35.99 -4.02
CA GLY A 310 28.62 36.24 -3.80
C GLY A 310 29.46 34.96 -3.90
N PHE A 311 28.95 33.84 -3.38
CA PHE A 311 29.57 32.53 -3.51
C PHE A 311 29.58 32.05 -4.96
N ASP A 312 28.46 32.19 -5.66
CA ASP A 312 28.33 31.81 -7.06
C ASP A 312 29.27 32.62 -7.97
N GLN A 313 29.32 33.95 -7.77
CA GLN A 313 30.30 34.82 -8.43
C GLN A 313 31.74 34.43 -8.11
N PHE A 314 32.05 34.06 -6.87
CA PHE A 314 33.38 33.61 -6.47
C PHE A 314 33.81 32.32 -7.19
N LEU A 315 32.90 31.35 -7.32
CA LEU A 315 33.12 30.09 -8.04
C LEU A 315 33.24 30.33 -9.54
N LEU A 316 32.35 31.13 -10.11
CA LEU A 316 32.30 31.40 -11.54
C LEU A 316 33.45 32.30 -12.03
N ALA A 317 34.12 33.04 -11.13
CA ALA A 317 35.20 33.96 -11.48
C ALA A 317 36.41 33.32 -12.19
N LYS A 318 36.70 32.02 -11.97
CA LYS A 318 37.83 31.34 -12.62
C LYS A 318 37.48 29.90 -13.00
N PRO A 319 37.82 29.43 -14.22
CA PRO A 319 37.53 28.04 -14.65
C PRO A 319 38.20 27.00 -13.76
N PHE A 320 39.36 27.31 -13.18
CA PHE A 320 40.03 26.44 -12.20
C PHE A 320 39.18 26.19 -10.94
N ARG A 321 38.48 27.22 -10.43
CA ARG A 321 37.61 27.07 -9.25
C ARG A 321 36.38 26.24 -9.56
N GLN A 322 35.81 26.41 -10.75
CA GLN A 322 34.69 25.59 -11.23
C GLN A 322 35.08 24.12 -11.33
N LEU A 323 36.27 23.83 -11.87
CA LEU A 323 36.80 22.46 -11.95
C LEU A 323 37.05 21.87 -10.57
N VAL A 324 37.74 22.59 -9.69
CA VAL A 324 38.03 22.13 -8.31
C VAL A 324 36.74 21.87 -7.55
N ALA A 325 35.76 22.77 -7.62
CA ALA A 325 34.46 22.59 -6.97
C ALA A 325 33.71 21.37 -7.52
N SER A 326 33.69 21.19 -8.85
CA SER A 326 33.03 20.03 -9.48
C SER A 326 33.69 18.71 -9.07
N VAL A 327 35.02 18.64 -9.12
CA VAL A 327 35.79 17.46 -8.70
C VAL A 327 35.62 17.21 -7.20
N ALA A 328 35.60 18.24 -6.37
CA ALA A 328 35.37 18.11 -4.94
C ALA A 328 33.96 17.60 -4.62
N ILE A 329 32.92 18.10 -5.30
CA ILE A 329 31.53 17.64 -5.13
C ILE A 329 31.39 16.18 -5.58
N ILE A 330 31.92 15.83 -6.75
CA ILE A 330 31.88 14.46 -7.26
C ILE A 330 32.67 13.52 -6.35
N GLY A 331 33.87 13.92 -5.93
CA GLY A 331 34.72 13.16 -5.02
C GLY A 331 34.06 12.95 -3.66
N ALA A 332 33.45 14.00 -3.10
CA ALA A 332 32.69 13.91 -1.86
C ALA A 332 31.46 13.00 -2.00
N ALA A 333 30.73 13.08 -3.11
CA ALA A 333 29.59 12.21 -3.38
C ALA A 333 30.01 10.74 -3.49
N ILE A 334 31.09 10.44 -4.22
CA ILE A 334 31.64 9.09 -4.34
C ILE A 334 32.14 8.58 -2.98
N PHE A 335 32.89 9.40 -2.24
CA PHE A 335 33.41 9.04 -0.93
C PHE A 335 32.28 8.77 0.07
N THR A 336 31.27 9.63 0.10
CA THR A 336 30.11 9.45 1.00
C THR A 336 29.31 8.21 0.60
N THR A 337 29.10 7.99 -0.70
CA THR A 337 28.41 6.78 -1.19
C THR A 337 29.20 5.52 -0.81
N TRP A 338 30.52 5.53 -0.96
CA TRP A 338 31.37 4.38 -0.65
C TRP A 338 31.43 4.09 0.85
N THR A 339 31.49 5.13 1.68
CA THR A 339 31.54 4.98 3.15
C THR A 339 30.19 4.63 3.77
N MET A 340 29.08 5.08 3.17
CA MET A 340 27.73 4.86 3.67
C MET A 340 26.95 3.79 2.89
N LEU A 341 27.58 3.05 1.97
CA LEU A 341 26.89 2.03 1.18
C LEU A 341 26.34 0.94 2.11
N PRO A 342 25.00 0.80 2.24
CA PRO A 342 24.45 -0.31 3.01
C PRO A 342 24.74 -1.64 2.29
N LYS A 343 24.67 -2.74 3.03
CA LYS A 343 24.79 -4.07 2.43
C LYS A 343 23.66 -4.24 1.40
N VAL A 344 23.98 -4.83 0.25
CA VAL A 344 22.99 -5.07 -0.81
C VAL A 344 22.03 -6.15 -0.32
N GLU A 345 20.80 -5.74 0.00
CA GLU A 345 19.71 -6.62 0.39
C GLU A 345 18.63 -6.59 -0.71
N TYR A 346 18.09 -7.77 -1.04
CA TYR A 346 17.13 -7.93 -2.14
C TYR A 346 15.80 -7.23 -1.84
N LEU A 347 15.34 -7.31 -0.60
CA LEU A 347 14.16 -6.63 -0.09
C LEU A 347 14.43 -6.20 1.35
N PRO A 348 14.01 -5.00 1.78
CA PRO A 348 14.07 -4.65 3.19
C PRO A 348 13.19 -5.63 3.97
N GLU A 349 13.67 -6.11 5.11
CA GLU A 349 12.83 -6.85 6.05
C GLU A 349 11.68 -5.91 6.46
N GLY A 350 10.47 -6.20 5.99
CA GLY A 350 9.32 -5.38 6.30
C GLY A 350 9.17 -5.29 7.81
N ASN A 351 9.08 -4.08 8.35
CA ASN A 351 8.94 -3.83 9.79
C ASN A 351 7.55 -4.28 10.25
N ARG A 352 7.38 -5.60 10.39
CA ARG A 352 6.19 -6.22 10.95
C ARG A 352 6.53 -6.53 12.40
N ASN A 353 5.62 -6.20 13.32
CA ASN A 353 5.68 -6.66 14.71
C ASN A 353 5.37 -8.16 14.78
N LEU A 354 6.15 -8.96 14.06
CA LEU A 354 5.94 -10.38 13.84
C LEU A 354 7.29 -11.07 13.75
N VAL A 355 7.52 -12.04 14.65
CA VAL A 355 8.72 -12.87 14.66
C VAL A 355 8.32 -14.28 14.25
N PHE A 356 9.00 -14.82 13.24
CA PHE A 356 8.86 -16.23 12.86
C PHE A 356 9.98 -17.05 13.48
N GLY A 357 9.62 -18.06 14.26
CA GLY A 357 10.54 -19.07 14.76
C GLY A 357 10.25 -20.41 14.09
N ILE A 358 11.28 -21.05 13.52
CA ILE A 358 11.20 -22.43 13.04
C ILE A 358 12.09 -23.28 13.93
N LEU A 359 11.49 -24.19 14.68
CA LEU A 359 12.21 -25.21 15.43
C LEU A 359 12.24 -26.49 14.60
N LEU A 360 13.44 -26.97 14.26
CA LEU A 360 13.65 -28.24 13.57
C LEU A 360 14.03 -29.31 14.60
N PRO A 361 13.09 -30.17 15.04
CA PRO A 361 13.38 -31.23 15.99
C PRO A 361 14.19 -32.36 15.32
N PRO A 362 14.96 -33.15 16.10
CA PRO A 362 15.59 -34.36 15.60
C PRO A 362 14.57 -35.31 14.96
N PRO A 363 14.94 -36.03 13.89
CA PRO A 363 14.04 -36.99 13.25
C PRO A 363 13.66 -38.12 14.21
N GLY A 364 12.41 -38.61 14.10
CA GLY A 364 11.91 -39.74 14.88
C GLY A 364 11.07 -39.38 16.12
N TYR A 365 10.93 -38.09 16.45
CA TYR A 365 10.05 -37.66 17.55
C TYR A 365 8.57 -37.90 17.21
N ASN A 366 7.82 -38.38 18.20
CA ASN A 366 6.37 -38.54 18.10
C ASN A 366 5.66 -37.21 18.41
N LEU A 367 4.36 -37.14 18.13
CA LEU A 367 3.58 -35.91 18.29
C LEU A 367 3.58 -35.40 19.74
N ASP A 368 3.55 -36.29 20.73
CA ASP A 368 3.52 -35.92 22.15
C ASP A 368 4.81 -35.20 22.57
N GLU A 369 5.96 -35.68 22.08
CA GLU A 369 7.25 -35.04 22.37
C GLU A 369 7.39 -33.68 21.64
N LEU A 370 6.84 -33.57 20.42
CA LEU A 370 6.75 -32.28 19.72
C LEU A 370 5.88 -31.27 20.46
N ILE A 371 4.78 -31.72 21.06
CA ILE A 371 3.90 -30.88 21.90
C ILE A 371 4.66 -30.38 23.13
N ARG A 372 5.35 -31.26 23.86
CA ARG A 372 6.14 -30.88 25.04
C ARG A 372 7.25 -29.87 24.71
N LEU A 373 7.91 -30.04 23.56
CA LEU A 373 8.88 -29.07 23.06
C LEU A 373 8.23 -27.72 22.80
N GLY A 374 7.07 -27.72 22.14
CA GLY A 374 6.27 -26.52 21.92
C GLY A 374 5.91 -25.82 23.23
N GLU A 375 5.35 -26.54 24.20
CA GLU A 375 4.95 -26.02 25.51
C GLU A 375 6.12 -25.38 26.27
N ARG A 376 7.31 -25.98 26.23
CA ARG A 376 8.51 -25.39 26.87
C ARG A 376 8.93 -24.06 26.23
N VAL A 377 8.74 -23.93 24.91
CA VAL A 377 9.01 -22.67 24.20
C VAL A 377 7.91 -21.65 24.51
N GLU A 378 6.64 -22.08 24.50
CA GLU A 378 5.48 -21.27 24.84
C GLU A 378 5.60 -20.66 26.24
N GLU A 379 5.91 -21.46 27.26
CA GLU A 379 6.08 -21.00 28.65
C GLU A 379 7.10 -19.86 28.81
N ARG A 380 8.17 -19.87 28.01
CA ARG A 380 9.20 -18.83 28.05
C ARG A 380 8.82 -17.58 27.27
N LEU A 381 7.95 -17.72 26.27
CA LEU A 381 7.58 -16.64 25.37
C LEU A 381 6.24 -15.98 25.73
N ILE A 382 5.41 -16.62 26.56
CA ILE A 382 4.06 -16.15 26.90
C ILE A 382 4.03 -14.72 27.45
N SER A 383 5.07 -14.30 28.18
CA SER A 383 5.20 -12.93 28.71
C SER A 383 5.39 -11.86 27.64
N TYR A 384 5.75 -12.25 26.41
CA TYR A 384 6.02 -11.34 25.30
C TYR A 384 4.91 -11.34 24.23
N TRP A 385 3.86 -12.13 24.40
CA TRP A 385 2.86 -12.36 23.35
C TRP A 385 1.81 -11.26 23.19
N ASP A 386 1.59 -10.42 24.21
CA ASP A 386 0.54 -9.39 24.25
C ASP A 386 1.12 -8.08 24.80
N VAL A 387 2.29 -7.67 24.30
CA VAL A 387 2.75 -6.30 24.53
C VAL A 387 1.94 -5.42 23.58
N ASP A 388 0.85 -4.84 24.10
CA ASP A 388 0.14 -3.75 23.44
C ASP A 388 1.18 -2.68 23.10
N PRO A 389 1.33 -2.28 21.82
CA PRO A 389 2.37 -1.34 21.40
C PRO A 389 2.07 0.12 21.78
N ASP A 390 1.13 0.37 22.70
CA ASP A 390 0.72 1.70 23.15
C ASP A 390 1.70 2.34 24.15
#